data_AF-A0A2V2XG16-F1
#
_entry.id   AF-A0A2V2XG16-F1
#
_cell.length_a   1.000
_cell.length_b   1.000
_cell.length_c   1.000
_cell.angle_alpha   90.00
_cell.angle_beta   90.00
_cell.angle_gamma   90.00
#
_symmetry.space_group_name_H-M   'P 1'
#
loop_
_entity.id
_entity.type
_entity.pdbx_description
1 polymer ?
#
loop_
_entity_poly.entity_id
_entity_poly.type
_entity_poly.pdbx_seq_one_letter_code
_entity_poly.pdbx_strand_id
1 'polypeptide(L)' 'MTLCTKGMGISPDSHRRRMPWMVEKECVPGVVHSSKENMVLDGAQPVDVDCVNRASQVDPLEALPATVNKC' A
#
# COMPACT_ATOMS: atom_id res chain seq x y z
N MET A 1 -36.38 13.47 17.00
CA MET A 1 -35.62 12.25 16.62
C MET A 1 -34.71 12.61 15.46
N THR A 2 -33.46 12.15 15.45
CA THR A 2 -32.48 12.40 14.38
C THR A 2 -32.07 11.09 13.72
N LEU A 3 -31.63 11.11 12.46
CA LEU A 3 -31.19 9.89 11.76
C LEU A 3 -29.99 9.22 12.42
N CYS A 4 -29.16 10.00 13.15
CA CYS A 4 -27.95 9.51 13.82
C CYS A 4 -28.23 8.50 14.95
N THR A 5 -29.45 8.43 15.49
CA THR A 5 -29.77 7.46 16.55
C THR A 5 -29.73 6.01 16.05
N LYS A 6 -29.69 5.78 14.74
CA LYS A 6 -29.48 4.45 14.13
C LYS A 6 -28.00 4.07 13.97
N GLY A 7 -27.06 4.99 14.23
CA GLY A 7 -25.63 4.78 14.00
C GLY A 7 -25.21 4.99 12.54
N MET A 8 -23.92 4.76 12.26
CA MET A 8 -23.32 4.92 10.93
C MET A 8 -23.70 3.77 9.98
N GLY A 9 -23.78 2.54 10.51
CA GLY A 9 -24.26 1.34 9.82
C GLY A 9 -25.58 0.86 10.43
N ILE A 10 -26.55 0.52 9.58
CA ILE A 10 -27.90 0.10 10.03
C ILE A 10 -27.94 -1.40 10.38
N SER A 11 -27.04 -2.20 9.77
CA SER A 11 -26.93 -3.65 9.96
C SER A 11 -25.48 -4.10 9.69
N PRO A 12 -24.99 -5.15 10.35
CA PRO A 12 -23.70 -5.77 10.02
C PRO A 12 -23.68 -6.39 8.62
N ASP A 13 -24.83 -6.82 8.12
CA ASP A 13 -24.97 -7.35 6.76
C ASP A 13 -24.84 -6.26 5.70
N SER A 14 -24.43 -6.66 4.49
CA SER A 14 -24.44 -5.75 3.34
C SER A 14 -25.84 -5.18 3.11
N HIS A 15 -25.97 -3.86 3.13
CA HIS A 15 -27.26 -3.19 2.90
C HIS A 15 -27.87 -3.49 1.52
N ARG A 16 -27.04 -3.80 0.51
CA ARG A 16 -27.47 -4.20 -0.83
C ARG A 16 -26.94 -5.59 -1.15
N ARG A 17 -27.83 -6.47 -1.62
CA ARG A 17 -27.51 -7.85 -2.02
C ARG A 17 -26.35 -7.98 -3.02
N ARG A 18 -26.14 -6.97 -3.88
CA ARG A 18 -25.07 -6.95 -4.89
C ARG A 18 -23.79 -6.23 -4.44
N MET A 19 -23.67 -5.86 -3.15
CA MET A 19 -22.49 -5.20 -2.57
C MET A 19 -21.90 -6.02 -1.41
N PRO A 20 -21.40 -7.24 -1.66
CA PRO A 20 -20.86 -8.08 -0.60
C PRO A 20 -19.62 -7.49 0.09
N TRP A 21 -18.92 -6.54 -0.54
CA TRP A 21 -17.77 -5.86 0.09
C TRP A 21 -18.15 -4.83 1.16
N MET A 22 -19.44 -4.48 1.29
CA MET A 22 -19.97 -3.55 2.29
C MET A 22 -20.40 -4.24 3.59
N VAL A 23 -20.18 -5.56 3.73
CA VAL A 23 -20.37 -6.26 5.01
C VAL A 23 -19.47 -5.61 6.06
N GLU A 24 -20.03 -5.36 7.25
CA GLU A 24 -19.31 -4.75 8.35
C GLU A 24 -18.17 -5.67 8.81
N LYS A 25 -16.97 -5.09 8.91
CA LYS A 25 -15.75 -5.77 9.33
C LYS A 25 -14.78 -4.76 9.90
N GLU A 26 -13.87 -5.23 10.74
CA GLU A 26 -12.78 -4.39 11.21
C GLU A 26 -11.89 -3.98 10.03
N CYS A 27 -11.69 -2.67 9.88
CA CYS A 27 -10.83 -2.11 8.84
C CYS A 27 -9.46 -1.76 9.44
N VAL A 28 -8.40 -2.13 8.73
CA VAL A 28 -7.03 -1.71 9.05
C VAL A 28 -6.80 -0.30 8.47
N PRO A 29 -6.08 0.60 9.18
CA PRO A 29 -5.72 1.91 8.63
C PRO A 29 -4.67 1.77 7.51
N GLY A 30 -5.13 1.31 6.34
CA GLY A 30 -4.30 0.91 5.21
C GLY A 30 -3.44 2.04 4.66
N VAL A 31 -3.84 3.30 4.80
CA VAL A 31 -3.00 4.44 4.37
C VAL A 31 -1.67 4.47 5.13
N VAL A 32 -1.72 4.27 6.45
CA VAL A 32 -0.52 4.27 7.30
C VAL A 32 0.27 2.99 7.08
N HIS A 33 -0.40 1.83 7.09
CA HIS A 33 0.29 0.54 6.97
C HIS A 33 0.84 0.25 5.56
N SER A 34 0.22 0.77 4.51
CA SER A 34 0.69 0.57 3.12
C SER A 34 1.72 1.61 2.71
N SER A 35 1.81 2.73 3.43
CA SER A 35 2.84 3.75 3.22
C SER A 35 4.13 3.29 3.89
N LYS A 36 5.01 2.66 3.10
CA LYS A 36 6.41 2.49 3.52
C LYS A 36 7.12 3.85 3.44
N GLU A 37 8.01 4.09 4.39
CA GLU A 37 8.88 5.26 4.39
C GLU A 37 9.88 5.18 3.21
N ASN A 38 9.98 6.26 2.44
CA ASN A 38 10.88 6.31 1.28
C ASN A 38 12.23 6.96 1.58
N MET A 39 12.40 7.58 2.76
CA MET A 39 13.66 8.24 3.14
C MET A 39 14.84 7.26 3.21
N VAL A 40 14.55 5.98 3.51
CA VAL A 40 15.56 4.90 3.47
C VAL A 40 16.10 4.63 2.06
N LEU A 41 15.44 5.14 1.03
CA LEU A 41 15.87 5.02 -0.37
C LEU A 41 16.70 6.22 -0.83
N ASP A 42 16.88 7.25 -0.01
CA ASP A 42 17.66 8.43 -0.39
C ASP A 42 19.12 8.03 -0.66
N GLY A 43 19.62 8.41 -1.85
CA GLY A 43 20.97 8.06 -2.31
C GLY A 43 21.11 6.64 -2.89
N ALA A 44 20.07 5.81 -2.85
CA ALA A 44 20.03 4.54 -3.59
C ALA A 44 19.72 4.80 -5.06
N GLN A 45 20.31 3.99 -5.96
CA GLN A 45 20.04 4.04 -7.40
C GLN A 45 19.27 2.77 -7.85
N PRO A 46 17.96 2.68 -7.55
CA PRO A 46 17.16 1.55 -8.02
C PRO A 46 17.00 1.61 -9.54
N VAL A 47 17.12 0.45 -10.18
CA VAL A 47 16.85 0.28 -11.60
C VAL A 47 15.50 -0.41 -11.75
N ASP A 48 14.69 0.09 -12.68
CA ASP A 48 13.40 -0.50 -12.98
C ASP A 48 13.54 -1.93 -13.53
N VAL A 49 12.55 -2.79 -13.26
CA VAL A 49 12.59 -4.21 -13.65
C VAL A 49 12.67 -4.38 -15.17
N ASP A 50 12.11 -3.44 -15.95
CA ASP A 50 12.12 -3.50 -17.40
C ASP A 50 13.44 -2.98 -18.03
N CYS A 51 14.30 -2.32 -17.24
CA CYS A 51 15.55 -1.71 -17.69
C CYS A 51 16.73 -2.71 -17.77
N VAL A 52 16.61 -3.72 -18.64
CA VAL A 52 17.63 -4.78 -18.82
C VAL A 52 18.78 -4.41 -19.76
N ASN A 53 18.76 -3.20 -20.33
CA ASN A 53 19.78 -2.77 -21.28
C ASN A 53 21.10 -2.45 -20.56
N ARG A 54 22.22 -2.60 -21.27
CA ARG A 54 23.56 -2.41 -20.70
C ARG A 54 23.82 -0.99 -20.19
N ALA A 55 23.20 0.03 -20.79
CA ALA A 55 23.39 1.42 -20.39
C ALA A 55 22.67 1.77 -19.07
N SER A 56 21.70 0.96 -18.66
CA SER A 56 20.97 1.13 -17.39
C SER A 56 21.55 0.30 -16.24
N GLN A 57 22.60 -0.49 -16.46
CA GLN A 57 23.24 -1.27 -15.40
C GLN A 57 24.04 -0.35 -14.47
N VAL A 58 23.94 -0.60 -13.17
CA VAL A 58 24.68 0.13 -12.11
C VAL A 58 25.83 -0.74 -11.60
N ASP A 59 26.79 -0.11 -10.94
CA ASP A 59 27.87 -0.84 -10.28
C ASP A 59 27.30 -1.84 -9.26
N PRO A 60 27.78 -3.11 -9.24
CA PRO A 60 27.27 -4.10 -8.31
C PRO A 60 27.35 -3.69 -6.84
N LEU A 61 28.36 -2.91 -6.41
CA LEU A 61 28.47 -2.41 -5.04
C LEU A 61 27.45 -1.30 -4.75
N GLU A 62 27.04 -0.52 -5.75
CA GLU A 62 25.98 0.49 -5.63
C GLU A 62 24.57 -0.11 -5.68
N ALA A 63 24.40 -1.24 -6.38
CA ALA A 63 23.13 -1.97 -6.45
C ALA A 63 22.79 -2.74 -5.16
N LEU A 64 23.80 -3.12 -4.38
CA LEU A 64 23.62 -3.84 -3.10
C LEU A 64 22.83 -3.01 -2.07
N PRO A 65 23.18 -1.74 -1.77
CA PRO A 65 22.38 -0.87 -0.90
C PRO A 65 20.93 -0.72 -1.36
N ALA A 66 20.70 -0.52 -2.65
CA ALA A 66 19.34 -0.39 -3.20
C ALA A 66 18.51 -1.66 -2.98
N THR A 67 19.16 -2.82 -3.02
CA THR A 67 18.53 -4.12 -2.76
C THR A 67 18.25 -4.31 -1.27
N VAL A 68 19.23 -4.01 -0.41
CA VAL A 68 19.10 -4.14 1.05
C VAL A 68 18.06 -3.18 1.62
N ASN A 69 17.99 -1.94 1.13
CA ASN A 69 17.00 -0.95 1.57
C ASN A 69 15.55 -1.32 1.15
N LYS A 70 15.39 -2.25 0.20
CA LYS A 70 14.09 -2.73 -0.28
C LYS A 70 13.60 -3.97 0.46
N CYS A 71 14.50 -4.73 1.10
CA CYS A 71 14.19 -5.89 1.92
C CYS A 71 13.49 -5.49 3.22
#